data_AF-A0A1B8EW91-F1
#
_entry.id   AF-A0A1B8EW91-F1
#
_cell.length_a   1.000
_cell.length_b   1.000
_cell.length_c   1.000
_cell.angle_alpha   90.00
_cell.angle_beta   90.00
_cell.angle_gamma   90.00
#
_symmetry.space_group_name_H-M   'P 1'
#
loop_
_entity.id
_entity.type
_entity.pdbx_description
1 polymer ?
#
loop_
_entity_poly.entity_id
_entity_poly.type
_entity_poly.pdbx_seq_one_letter_code
_entity_poly.pdbx_strand_id
1 'polypeptide(L)'
;MAPTYTAPSTVIQDGSKGNIIISALPCIYPSSATKTICLSVRANLASGRDKYDFNSEGRGCRMWATDQITLFEGQRIITDPAQAAEARDAILTEYPSEKPFPLDVGAYY
;
A
#
# COMPACT_ATOMS: atom_id res chain seq x y z
N MET A 1 3.53 15.61 12.83
CA MET A 1 2.25 14.94 13.19
C MET A 1 2.62 13.68 13.95
N ALA A 2 2.14 13.49 15.18
CA ALA A 2 2.42 12.28 15.95
C ALA A 2 1.45 11.16 15.52
N PRO A 3 1.91 9.90 15.38
CA PRO A 3 1.04 8.79 15.00
C PRO A 3 -0.03 8.57 16.08
N THR A 4 -1.28 8.37 15.67
CA THR A 4 -2.42 8.10 16.58
C THR A 4 -2.47 6.64 17.06
N TYR A 5 -1.66 5.77 16.47
CA TYR A 5 -1.47 4.38 16.85
C TYR A 5 -0.01 4.00 16.63
N THR A 6 0.60 3.35 17.62
CA THR A 6 1.99 2.87 17.53
C THR A 6 2.06 1.50 18.15
N ALA A 7 2.58 0.53 17.40
CA ALA A 7 2.86 -0.80 17.89
C ALA A 7 4.31 -1.14 17.50
N PRO A 8 5.13 -1.63 18.44
CA PRO A 8 6.51 -1.95 18.15
C PRO A 8 6.60 -3.05 17.10
N SER A 9 7.53 -2.89 16.16
CA SER A 9 7.90 -3.96 15.22
C SER A 9 8.40 -5.19 15.99
N THR A 10 8.08 -6.37 15.47
CA THR A 10 8.51 -7.65 16.05
C THR A 10 9.75 -8.22 15.36
N VAL A 11 10.16 -7.66 14.21
CA VAL A 11 11.28 -8.16 13.40
C VAL A 11 12.36 -7.11 13.13
N ILE A 12 11.99 -5.86 12.90
CA ILE A 12 12.92 -4.77 12.60
C ILE A 12 13.10 -3.91 13.85
N GLN A 13 14.32 -3.86 14.38
CA GLN A 13 14.64 -2.96 15.49
C GLN A 13 14.34 -1.51 15.09
N ASP A 14 13.59 -0.80 15.93
CA ASP A 14 13.05 0.55 15.67
C ASP A 14 12.08 0.67 14.47
N GLY A 15 11.57 -0.45 13.96
CA GLY A 15 10.56 -0.50 12.90
C GLY A 15 9.13 -0.21 13.39
N SER A 16 8.20 -0.12 12.44
CA SER A 16 6.78 0.12 12.71
C SER A 16 5.86 -0.83 11.94
N LYS A 17 4.72 -1.20 12.53
CA LYS A 17 3.74 -2.07 11.87
C LYS A 17 2.94 -1.33 10.81
N GLY A 18 2.74 -1.96 9.65
CA GLY A 18 1.81 -1.51 8.62
C GLY A 18 0.35 -1.73 9.01
N ASN A 19 -0.51 -0.76 8.68
CA ASN A 19 -1.95 -0.86 8.87
C ASN A 19 -2.65 -0.43 7.58
N ILE A 20 -3.64 -1.21 7.13
CA ILE A 20 -4.55 -0.80 6.05
C ILE A 20 -5.82 -0.27 6.71
N ILE A 21 -6.19 0.96 6.36
CA ILE A 21 -7.46 1.55 6.77
C ILE A 21 -8.32 1.68 5.51
N ILE A 22 -9.50 1.07 5.53
CA ILE A 22 -10.48 1.15 4.46
C ILE A 22 -11.65 1.97 4.98
N SER A 23 -11.88 3.15 4.37
CA SER A 23 -12.92 4.08 4.78
C SER A 23 -13.76 4.49 3.57
N ALA A 24 -15.08 4.57 3.75
CA ALA A 24 -15.95 5.21 2.77
C ALA A 24 -15.77 6.74 2.89
N LEU A 25 -15.43 7.41 1.79
CA LEU A 25 -15.27 8.86 1.74
C LEU A 25 -16.43 9.52 0.97
N PRO A 26 -16.82 10.75 1.32
CA PRO A 26 -17.86 11.49 0.59
C PRO A 26 -17.39 12.00 -0.78
N CYS A 27 -16.10 11.88 -1.09
CA CYS A 27 -15.50 12.21 -2.38
C CYS A 27 -14.73 11.01 -2.93
N ILE A 28 -14.70 10.88 -4.26
CA ILE A 28 -14.02 9.78 -4.96
C ILE A 28 -12.50 9.92 -4.86
N TYR A 29 -11.99 11.15 -4.82
CA TYR A 29 -10.57 11.47 -4.64
C TYR A 29 -10.41 12.80 -3.88
N PRO A 30 -9.36 12.95 -3.05
CA PRO A 30 -9.05 14.23 -2.42
C PRO A 30 -8.55 15.23 -3.46
N SER A 31 -8.87 16.52 -3.29
CA SER A 31 -8.42 17.59 -4.21
C SER A 31 -6.90 17.77 -4.25
N SER A 32 -6.19 17.28 -3.23
CA SER A 32 -4.73 17.29 -3.14
C SER A 32 -4.05 16.07 -3.79
N ALA A 33 -4.81 15.12 -4.36
CA ALA A 33 -4.23 13.96 -5.02
C ALA A 33 -3.46 14.39 -6.28
N THR A 34 -2.18 14.03 -6.36
CA THR A 34 -1.34 14.29 -7.54
C THR A 34 -1.41 13.16 -8.57
N LYS A 35 -1.82 11.95 -8.14
CA LYS A 35 -2.06 10.79 -9.01
C LYS A 35 -3.21 9.98 -8.42
N THR A 36 -4.11 9.52 -9.28
CA THR A 36 -5.20 8.61 -8.94
C THR A 36 -5.15 7.40 -9.86
N ILE A 37 -5.35 6.22 -9.29
CA ILE A 37 -5.48 4.94 -10.01
C ILE A 37 -6.79 4.31 -9.57
N CYS A 38 -7.55 3.79 -10.53
CA CYS A 38 -8.82 3.12 -10.27
C CYS A 38 -8.63 1.60 -10.28
N LEU A 39 -9.14 0.92 -9.25
CA LEU A 39 -9.16 -0.54 -9.15
C LEU A 39 -10.61 -1.04 -9.12
N SER A 40 -10.96 -1.88 -10.08
CA SER A 40 -12.23 -2.59 -10.13
C SER A 40 -12.17 -3.77 -9.16
N VAL A 41 -13.01 -3.75 -8.13
CA VAL A 41 -12.98 -4.75 -7.05
C VAL A 41 -14.29 -5.50 -6.91
N ARG A 42 -14.22 -6.79 -6.55
CA ARG A 42 -15.38 -7.56 -6.06
C ARG A 42 -15.63 -7.23 -4.60
N ALA A 43 -16.90 -7.23 -4.21
CA ALA A 43 -17.29 -7.21 -2.80
C ALA A 43 -16.83 -8.50 -2.16
N ASN A 44 -15.69 -8.45 -1.45
CA ASN A 44 -15.21 -9.33 -0.39
C ASN A 44 -13.74 -8.96 -0.14
N LEU A 45 -13.44 -8.41 1.04
CA LEU A 45 -12.06 -8.14 1.45
C LEU A 45 -11.45 -9.44 1.98
N ALA A 46 -10.36 -9.89 1.36
CA ALA A 46 -9.60 -11.00 1.91
C ALA A 46 -8.68 -10.54 3.04
N SER A 47 -8.50 -11.44 3.99
CA SER A 47 -7.49 -11.35 5.04
C SER A 47 -6.18 -11.98 4.58
N GLY A 48 -5.06 -11.32 4.86
CA GLY A 48 -3.71 -11.84 4.65
C GLY A 48 -2.72 -10.71 4.43
N ARG A 49 -1.48 -10.87 4.95
CA ARG A 49 -0.39 -9.88 4.87
C ARG A 49 -0.61 -8.60 5.71
N ASP A 50 -1.44 -8.67 6.74
CA ASP A 50 -1.61 -7.65 7.78
C ASP A 50 -0.36 -7.49 8.66
N LYS A 51 0.50 -8.50 8.72
CA LYS A 51 1.75 -8.50 9.48
C LYS A 51 2.93 -8.12 8.60
N TYR A 52 3.15 -6.81 8.48
CA TYR A 52 4.33 -6.26 7.82
C TYR A 52 4.94 -5.15 8.65
N ASP A 53 6.26 -5.15 8.73
CA ASP A 53 7.04 -4.13 9.42
C ASP A 53 7.78 -3.26 8.39
N PHE A 54 7.61 -1.95 8.54
CA PHE A 54 8.40 -0.91 7.87
C PHE A 54 9.63 -0.60 8.72
N ASN A 55 10.70 -0.11 8.07
CA ASN A 55 11.86 0.38 8.81
C ASN A 55 11.55 1.70 9.55
N SER A 56 12.52 2.16 10.37
CA SER A 56 12.40 3.35 11.20
C SER A 56 12.18 4.66 10.42
N GLU A 57 12.47 4.65 9.11
CA GLU A 57 12.22 5.77 8.20
C GLU A 57 10.88 5.64 7.45
N GLY A 58 10.06 4.64 7.80
CA GLY A 58 8.79 4.35 7.15
C GLY A 58 8.92 3.78 5.73
N ARG A 59 10.13 3.39 5.30
CA ARG A 59 10.35 2.73 4.01
C ARG A 59 9.98 1.25 4.11
N GLY A 60 9.48 0.70 3.00
CA GLY A 60 8.83 -0.62 2.94
C GLY A 60 7.33 -0.56 2.60
N CYS A 61 6.70 0.61 2.76
CA CYS A 61 5.27 0.80 2.47
C CYS A 61 4.92 0.56 1.00
N ARG A 62 5.80 0.96 0.07
CA ARG A 62 5.63 0.73 -1.37
C ARG A 62 5.71 -0.75 -1.72
N MET A 63 6.69 -1.47 -1.18
CA MET A 63 6.83 -2.92 -1.38
C MET A 63 5.59 -3.65 -0.86
N TRP A 64 5.15 -3.29 0.35
CA TRP A 64 3.95 -3.86 0.93
C TRP A 64 2.69 -3.55 0.11
N ALA A 65 2.49 -2.32 -0.34
CA ALA A 65 1.36 -1.95 -1.20
C ALA A 65 1.36 -2.75 -2.52
N THR A 66 2.52 -2.91 -3.17
CA THR A 66 2.71 -3.75 -4.35
C THR A 66 2.33 -5.20 -4.09
N ASP A 67 2.72 -5.72 -2.93
CA ASP A 67 2.40 -7.07 -2.50
C ASP A 67 0.90 -7.27 -2.22
N GLN A 68 0.23 -6.26 -1.63
CA GLN A 68 -1.23 -6.29 -1.43
C GLN A 68 -1.96 -6.33 -2.77
N ILE A 69 -1.56 -5.49 -3.73
CA ILE A 69 -2.16 -5.49 -5.08
C ILE A 69 -1.99 -6.87 -5.73
N THR A 70 -0.80 -7.46 -5.63
CA THR A 70 -0.52 -8.80 -6.14
C THR A 70 -1.38 -9.87 -5.46
N LEU A 71 -1.56 -9.79 -4.13
CA LEU A 71 -2.43 -10.70 -3.37
C LEU A 71 -3.88 -10.57 -3.82
N PHE A 72 -4.39 -9.35 -3.92
CA PHE A 72 -5.78 -9.07 -4.29
C PHE A 72 -6.08 -9.46 -5.75
N GLU A 73 -5.13 -9.28 -6.66
CA GLU A 73 -5.22 -9.79 -8.03
C GLU A 73 -5.26 -11.33 -8.04
N GLY A 74 -4.35 -11.99 -7.32
CA GLY A 74 -4.30 -13.46 -7.23
C GLY A 74 -5.56 -14.07 -6.63
N GLN A 75 -6.21 -13.38 -5.70
CA GLN A 75 -7.48 -13.76 -5.09
C GLN A 75 -8.71 -13.33 -5.90
N ARG A 76 -8.52 -12.70 -7.06
CA ARG A 76 -9.58 -12.17 -7.93
C ARG A 76 -10.49 -11.13 -7.24
N ILE A 77 -9.96 -10.46 -6.22
CA ILE A 77 -10.58 -9.27 -5.63
C ILE A 77 -10.48 -8.14 -6.62
N ILE A 78 -9.26 -7.84 -7.10
CA ILE A 78 -9.08 -6.94 -8.24
C ILE A 78 -9.45 -7.74 -9.50
N THR A 79 -10.42 -7.23 -10.26
CA THR A 79 -11.00 -7.94 -11.40
C THR A 79 -10.34 -7.62 -12.72
N ASP A 80 -9.59 -6.52 -12.78
CA ASP A 80 -8.90 -6.05 -13.97
C ASP A 80 -7.37 -6.13 -13.76
N PRO A 81 -6.69 -7.10 -14.39
CA PRO A 81 -5.24 -7.25 -14.32
C PRO A 81 -4.47 -6.05 -14.87
N ALA A 82 -5.03 -5.32 -15.84
CA ALA A 82 -4.38 -4.13 -16.40
C ALA A 82 -4.36 -3.00 -15.37
N GLN A 83 -5.44 -2.83 -14.61
CA GLN A 83 -5.50 -1.88 -13.51
C GLN A 83 -4.57 -2.27 -12.36
N ALA A 84 -4.44 -3.57 -12.06
CA ALA A 84 -3.47 -4.05 -11.07
C ALA A 84 -2.02 -3.74 -11.50
N ALA A 85 -1.70 -3.96 -12.78
CA ALA A 85 -0.39 -3.61 -13.33
C ALA A 85 -0.12 -2.11 -13.27
N GLU A 86 -1.07 -1.27 -13.72
CA GLU A 86 -0.95 0.19 -13.65
C GLU A 86 -0.73 0.68 -12.21
N ALA A 87 -1.44 0.10 -11.25
CA ALA A 87 -1.28 0.45 -9.84
C ALA A 87 0.14 0.12 -9.32
N ARG A 88 0.68 -1.05 -9.68
CA ARG A 88 2.06 -1.42 -9.31
C ARG A 88 3.09 -0.50 -9.96
N ASP A 89 2.90 -0.14 -11.22
CA ASP A 89 3.81 0.76 -11.93
C ASP A 89 3.77 2.18 -11.34
N ALA A 90 2.58 2.67 -10.96
CA ALA A 90 2.42 3.97 -10.32
C ALA A 90 3.14 4.04 -8.96
N ILE A 91 3.23 2.93 -8.22
CA ILE A 91 3.97 2.88 -6.93
C ILE A 91 5.47 3.13 -7.12
N LEU A 92 6.03 2.77 -8.28
CA LEU A 92 7.44 2.97 -8.63
C LEU A 92 7.77 4.42 -9.02
N THR A 93 6.81 5.33 -8.89
CA THR A 93 6.96 6.74 -9.26
C THR A 93 6.74 7.64 -8.03
N GLU A 94 7.63 8.60 -7.82
CA GLU A 94 7.43 9.67 -6.85
C GLU A 94 6.60 10.79 -7.49
N TYR A 95 5.51 11.20 -6.82
CA TYR A 95 4.69 12.32 -7.26
C TYR A 95 4.84 13.51 -6.31
N PRO A 96 4.79 14.76 -6.81
CA PRO A 96 4.52 15.16 -8.21
C PRO A 96 5.78 15.24 -9.09
N SER A 97 6.95 14.84 -8.59
CA SER A 97 8.22 14.95 -9.33
C SER A 97 8.31 14.04 -10.56
N GLU A 98 7.46 13.03 -10.65
CA GLU A 98 7.41 11.98 -11.69
C GLU A 98 8.74 11.26 -11.89
N LYS A 99 9.54 11.17 -10.81
CA LYS A 99 10.82 10.49 -10.83
C LYS A 99 10.66 9.02 -10.45
N PRO A 100 11.47 8.12 -11.04
CA PRO A 100 11.55 6.74 -10.56
C PRO A 100 11.90 6.71 -9.07
N PHE A 101 11.14 5.95 -8.31
CA PHE A 101 11.37 5.72 -6.89
C PHE A 101 11.30 4.20 -6.64
N PRO A 102 12.46 3.53 -6.55
CA PRO A 102 12.51 2.06 -6.43
C PRO A 102 11.87 1.58 -5.11
N LEU A 103 11.50 0.29 -5.08
CA LEU A 103 10.97 -0.33 -3.88
C LEU A 103 12.06 -0.50 -2.83
N ASP A 104 11.81 -0.01 -1.63
CA ASP A 104 12.55 -0.38 -0.43
C ASP A 104 11.90 -1.58 0.25
N VAL A 105 12.73 -2.47 0.77
CA VAL A 105 12.28 -3.72 1.39
C VAL A 105 11.99 -3.51 2.89
N GLY A 106 10.78 -3.85 3.33
CA GLY A 106 10.43 -4.12 4.74
C GLY A 106 10.37 -5.63 5.03
N ALA A 107 9.70 -6.06 6.10
CA ALA A 107 9.70 -7.47 6.53
C ALA A 107 8.31 -8.01 6.93
N TYR A 108 7.97 -9.23 6.52
CA TYR A 108 6.78 -9.97 6.99
C TYR A 108 7.06 -10.77 8.26
N TYR A 109 6.03 -11.05 9.06
CA TYR A 109 6.09 -11.92 10.26
C TYR A 109 4.75 -12.59 10.60
#